data_AF-A0A0C5WPX3-F1
#
_entry.id   AF-A0A0C5WPX3-F1
#
_cell.length_a   1.000
_cell.length_b   1.000
_cell.length_c   1.000
_cell.angle_alpha   90.00
_cell.angle_beta   90.00
_cell.angle_gamma   90.00
#
_symmetry.space_group_name_H-M   'P 1'
#
loop_
_entity.id
_entity.type
_entity.pdbx_description
1 polymer ?
#
loop_
_entity_poly.entity_id
_entity_poly.type
_entity_poly.pdbx_seq_one_letter_code
_entity_poly.pdbx_strand_id
1 'polypeptide(L)'
;MKRFLKRILFLVSATLVILACETENNLQPEGLWELSNPTIALPSDDLIILDETTPNNIITFSWEPAKSSANYIVSYKVVVDTLGSSAFDTPILELTPSNNGKDLSASVSFQAIDEALSFAGYSANTNVELTWAVVASSINKTSIDVKDITIKRFENEIIPSRLFISGTATENNNNLSEAIPLKRLNNSNGEPSSVYEVYTSLKAGSSFKFYSEQSLPALVYGGGATEGSIEKSGAPITVAQDGEYRIKIDLDNSSYSLLKIERWNMKGSPIIGGWGSDEPLEYIGGGIWQASIQLVSTGGFLFRADVDGSGYWDHLLKRVVGTTNTLIMESDAGNQGVSFEDIPSEKLGTLLVTLNLSANAYSYTIEIDPNAAAPIETPSSLYLFNNNTLVGELTKDGDVFRTDNYIALQSGDQITLNTASDGSGDSFTAFEAIGATDAPDGVNVSESPNLSEASGAINVERDQAYKFTIDFANAKLQWNYYNIFLFHWDEINQKWDDRNEFLMTYQHPYKFTTTVGLSGNFDMKFISPWDNDFGSDAPSALSGNLTNKGGSNIRNINTNGNYQVNIEITPDFTSGTYEYIKQ
;
A
#
# COMPACT_ATOMS: atom_id res chain seq x y z
N MET A 1 28.87 96.67 25.50
CA MET A 1 28.68 95.68 26.60
C MET A 1 27.50 94.70 26.42
N LYS A 2 26.92 94.50 25.22
CA LYS A 2 25.84 93.49 24.99
C LYS A 2 26.28 92.23 24.21
N ARG A 3 27.57 92.12 23.84
CA ARG A 3 28.15 90.93 23.16
C ARG A 3 28.95 89.99 24.09
N PHE A 4 29.19 90.37 25.34
CA PHE A 4 29.98 89.57 26.29
C PHE A 4 29.14 88.67 27.22
N LEU A 5 27.84 88.95 27.42
CA LEU A 5 26.98 88.13 28.29
C LEU A 5 26.46 86.84 27.63
N LYS A 6 26.36 86.78 26.30
CA LYS A 6 25.84 85.59 25.58
C LYS A 6 26.86 84.45 25.47
N ARG A 7 28.16 84.73 25.59
CA ARG A 7 29.23 83.71 25.49
C ARG A 7 29.60 83.09 26.83
N ILE A 8 29.21 83.70 27.95
CA ILE A 8 29.45 83.15 29.29
C ILE A 8 28.34 82.17 29.69
N LEU A 9 27.08 82.40 29.24
CA LEU A 9 25.98 81.48 29.52
C LEU A 9 26.06 80.15 28.73
N PHE A 10 26.73 80.15 27.58
CA PHE A 10 26.91 78.94 26.76
C PHE A 10 28.11 78.08 27.20
N LEU A 11 29.04 78.66 27.98
CA LEU A 11 30.22 77.94 28.48
C LEU A 11 29.96 77.26 29.83
N VAL A 12 28.95 77.72 30.59
CA VAL A 12 28.54 77.12 31.88
C VAL A 12 27.50 76.00 31.70
N SER A 13 26.76 75.95 30.58
CA SER A 13 25.89 74.79 30.28
C SER A 13 26.61 73.65 29.53
N ALA A 14 27.83 73.89 29.03
CA ALA A 14 28.64 72.88 28.33
C ALA A 14 29.66 72.18 29.24
N THR A 15 29.82 72.64 30.48
CA THR A 15 30.78 72.07 31.45
C THR A 15 30.13 71.17 32.51
N LEU A 16 28.81 70.97 32.46
CA LEU A 16 28.06 70.13 33.41
C LEU A 16 27.61 68.77 32.85
N VAL A 17 28.11 68.36 31.67
CA VAL A 17 27.74 67.09 31.02
C VAL A 17 28.86 66.03 31.04
N ILE A 18 30.03 66.31 31.64
CA ILE A 18 31.15 65.34 31.71
C ILE A 18 31.36 64.71 33.10
N LEU A 19 30.35 64.81 33.98
CA LEU A 19 30.31 64.10 35.28
C LEU A 19 29.08 63.20 35.36
N ALA A 20 28.74 62.54 34.25
CA ALA A 20 27.76 61.46 34.22
C ALA A 20 28.51 60.12 34.23
N CYS A 21 28.43 59.43 35.37
CA CYS A 21 28.79 58.03 35.59
C CYS A 21 30.19 57.60 35.13
N GLU A 22 31.17 57.66 36.04
CA GLU A 22 31.88 56.41 36.29
C GLU A 22 30.86 55.50 36.99
N THR A 23 30.17 54.66 36.21
CA THR A 23 29.67 53.41 36.78
C THR A 23 30.89 52.71 37.31
N GLU A 24 31.00 52.58 38.64
CA GLU A 24 31.85 51.56 39.22
C GLU A 24 31.46 50.24 38.56
N ASN A 25 32.32 49.78 37.65
CA ASN A 25 32.18 48.49 37.03
C ASN A 25 32.48 47.49 38.15
N ASN A 26 31.44 47.12 38.90
CA ASN A 26 31.50 46.11 39.98
C ASN A 26 31.79 44.69 39.44
N LEU A 27 32.22 44.58 38.19
CA LEU A 27 32.82 43.39 37.62
C LEU A 27 34.33 43.62 37.64
N GLN A 28 35.02 42.88 38.51
CA GLN A 28 36.46 42.67 38.39
C GLN A 28 36.80 42.36 36.91
N PRO A 29 38.01 42.72 36.43
CA PRO A 29 38.40 42.45 35.04
C PRO A 29 38.13 40.97 34.73
N GLU A 30 37.39 40.72 33.65
CA GLU A 30 37.19 39.38 33.11
C GLU A 30 38.56 38.66 33.06
N GLY A 31 38.75 37.65 33.91
CA GLY A 31 39.93 36.79 33.88
C GLY A 31 40.79 36.70 35.15
N LEU A 32 40.60 37.52 36.19
CA LEU A 32 41.40 37.46 37.44
C LEU A 32 40.79 36.61 38.57
N TRP A 33 40.06 35.56 38.23
CA TRP A 33 39.47 34.64 39.21
C TRP A 33 39.59 33.21 38.72
N GLU A 34 39.70 32.23 39.61
CA GLU A 34 39.83 30.81 39.27
C GLU A 34 38.59 30.02 39.65
N LEU A 35 38.30 28.97 38.88
CA LEU A 35 37.28 27.97 39.19
C LEU A 35 38.01 26.66 39.49
N SER A 36 37.93 26.19 40.75
CA SER A 36 38.47 24.87 41.08
C SER A 36 37.62 23.77 40.46
N ASN A 37 38.21 22.61 40.20
CA ASN A 37 37.45 21.44 39.77
C ASN A 37 36.44 21.03 40.87
N PRO A 38 35.28 20.45 40.48
CA PRO A 38 34.49 19.63 41.40
C PRO A 38 35.27 18.37 41.79
N THR A 39 34.76 17.57 42.72
CA THR A 39 35.36 16.26 43.04
C THR A 39 34.28 15.21 43.13
N ILE A 40 34.30 14.23 42.22
CA ILE A 40 33.33 13.15 42.14
C ILE A 40 33.32 12.33 43.45
N ALA A 41 32.11 12.07 43.96
CA ALA A 41 31.88 11.29 45.17
C ALA A 41 31.13 9.97 44.88
N LEU A 42 30.06 10.00 44.08
CA LEU A 42 29.29 8.82 43.67
C LEU A 42 29.05 8.79 42.16
N PRO A 43 28.90 7.60 41.55
CA PRO A 43 28.98 6.28 42.16
C PRO A 43 30.42 5.87 42.55
N SER A 44 30.56 5.19 43.70
CA SER A 44 31.85 4.64 44.15
C SER A 44 32.24 3.39 43.37
N ASP A 45 31.24 2.60 42.97
CA ASP A 45 31.43 1.36 42.24
C ASP A 45 31.82 1.62 40.79
N ASP A 46 32.76 0.81 40.29
CA ASP A 46 33.22 0.89 38.90
C ASP A 46 32.33 0.08 37.94
N LEU A 47 31.42 -0.75 38.47
CA LEU A 47 30.43 -1.52 37.71
C LEU A 47 29.03 -1.33 38.31
N ILE A 48 28.09 -0.87 37.47
CA ILE A 48 26.66 -0.83 37.77
C ILE A 48 25.95 -1.86 36.91
N ILE A 49 25.16 -2.74 37.53
CA ILE A 49 24.31 -3.70 36.81
C ILE A 49 22.88 -3.19 36.83
N LEU A 50 22.33 -2.93 35.65
CA LEU A 50 20.94 -2.51 35.51
C LEU A 50 20.03 -3.74 35.63
N ASP A 51 19.01 -3.64 36.49
CA ASP A 51 18.01 -4.69 36.70
C ASP A 51 16.70 -4.31 36.00
N GLU A 52 16.35 -5.05 34.95
CA GLU A 52 15.16 -4.82 34.13
C GLU A 52 13.85 -5.07 34.89
N THR A 53 13.88 -5.79 36.01
CA THR A 53 12.71 -6.00 36.88
C THR A 53 12.43 -4.80 37.78
N THR A 54 13.41 -3.91 37.93
CA THR A 54 13.31 -2.66 38.72
C THR A 54 13.76 -1.44 37.91
N PRO A 55 13.12 -1.16 36.75
CA PRO A 55 13.57 -0.15 35.78
C PRO A 55 13.57 1.28 36.34
N ASN A 56 12.77 1.52 37.39
CA ASN A 56 12.64 2.81 38.06
C ASN A 56 13.69 3.03 39.17
N ASN A 57 14.58 2.06 39.44
CA ASN A 57 15.70 2.26 40.35
C ASN A 57 16.63 3.34 39.83
N ILE A 58 17.26 4.09 40.73
CA ILE A 58 18.04 5.28 40.39
C ILE A 58 19.54 5.07 40.61
N ILE A 59 20.34 5.56 39.67
CA ILE A 59 21.76 5.84 39.86
C ILE A 59 21.87 7.29 40.30
N THR A 60 22.63 7.55 41.37
CA THR A 60 22.90 8.91 41.85
C THR A 60 24.35 9.26 41.61
N PHE A 61 24.56 10.31 40.84
CA PHE A 61 25.85 10.97 40.67
C PHE A 61 25.94 12.12 41.67
N SER A 62 27.01 12.20 42.45
CA SER A 62 27.24 13.29 43.40
C SER A 62 28.70 13.70 43.46
N TRP A 63 28.96 14.94 43.87
CA TRP A 63 30.29 15.53 43.92
C TRP A 63 30.43 16.60 45.01
N GLU A 64 31.67 16.86 45.40
CA GLU A 64 32.03 18.04 46.19
C GLU A 64 32.11 19.28 45.29
N PRO A 65 31.73 20.46 45.82
CA PRO A 65 31.55 21.66 45.02
C PRO A 65 32.87 22.24 44.49
N ALA A 66 32.83 22.68 43.23
CA ALA A 66 33.78 23.61 42.66
C ALA A 66 33.66 24.99 43.34
N LYS A 67 34.78 25.71 43.47
CA LYS A 67 34.84 27.03 44.12
C LYS A 67 35.36 28.08 43.15
N SER A 68 34.57 29.13 42.97
CA SER A 68 35.04 30.38 42.36
C SER A 68 35.82 31.18 43.39
N SER A 69 37.05 31.59 43.08
CA SER A 69 37.85 32.45 43.96
C SER A 69 37.25 33.84 44.17
N ALA A 70 36.27 34.23 43.34
CA ALA A 70 35.51 35.48 43.42
C ALA A 70 34.07 35.26 43.94
N ASN A 71 33.73 34.07 44.43
CA ASN A 71 32.39 33.69 44.93
C ASN A 71 31.26 33.85 43.90
N TYR A 72 31.55 33.70 42.60
CA TYR A 72 30.51 33.62 41.59
C TYR A 72 29.70 32.33 41.71
N ILE A 73 28.45 32.38 41.27
CA ILE A 73 27.55 31.22 41.26
C ILE A 73 28.15 30.16 40.33
N VAL A 74 28.16 28.92 40.80
CA VAL A 74 28.56 27.74 40.03
C VAL A 74 27.32 26.89 39.78
N SER A 75 27.13 26.48 38.54
CA SER A 75 26.17 25.44 38.15
C SER A 75 26.92 24.24 37.60
N TYR A 76 26.25 23.10 37.56
CA TYR A 76 26.80 21.82 37.21
C TYR A 76 25.94 21.13 36.15
N LYS A 77 26.55 20.21 35.41
CA LYS A 77 25.87 19.16 34.67
C LYS A 77 26.67 17.86 34.80
N VAL A 78 25.98 16.73 34.74
CA VAL A 78 26.60 15.41 34.62
C VAL A 78 26.50 14.98 33.17
N VAL A 79 27.61 14.52 32.60
CA VAL A 79 27.66 14.00 31.23
C VAL A 79 28.23 12.59 31.25
N VAL A 80 27.63 11.69 30.49
CA VAL A 80 28.13 10.32 30.26
C VAL A 80 28.41 10.18 28.77
N ASP A 81 29.56 9.65 28.42
CA ASP A 81 30.02 9.57 27.03
C ASP A 81 30.95 8.36 26.82
N THR A 82 31.38 8.17 25.58
CA THR A 82 32.31 7.09 25.19
C THR A 82 33.58 7.12 26.03
N LEU A 83 34.13 5.93 26.32
CA LEU A 83 35.37 5.80 27.08
C LEU A 83 36.50 6.67 26.50
N GLY A 84 37.13 7.47 27.35
CA GLY A 84 38.20 8.39 26.99
C GLY A 84 37.75 9.76 26.49
N SER A 85 36.44 10.04 26.41
CA SER A 85 35.92 11.37 26.09
C SER A 85 36.42 12.44 27.06
N SER A 86 36.89 13.58 26.53
CA SER A 86 37.36 14.72 27.31
C SER A 86 36.65 16.04 27.01
N ALA A 87 35.89 16.11 25.90
CA ALA A 87 35.22 17.33 25.44
C ALA A 87 33.72 17.35 25.81
N PHE A 88 33.04 16.19 25.73
CA PHE A 88 31.62 16.03 26.08
C PHE A 88 30.67 17.00 25.32
N ASP A 89 30.99 17.32 24.08
CA ASP A 89 30.18 18.20 23.23
C ASP A 89 28.88 17.53 22.75
N THR A 90 28.89 16.20 22.62
CA THR A 90 27.74 15.37 22.21
C THR A 90 27.62 14.13 23.11
N PRO A 91 27.33 14.30 24.41
CA PRO A 91 27.32 13.20 25.35
C PRO A 91 26.18 12.23 25.05
N ILE A 92 26.36 10.96 25.39
CA ILE A 92 25.32 9.93 25.34
C ILE A 92 24.15 10.30 26.25
N LEU A 93 24.47 10.85 27.43
CA LEU A 93 23.49 11.32 28.40
C LEU A 93 23.98 12.62 29.05
N GLU A 94 23.10 13.61 29.15
CA GLU A 94 23.32 14.83 29.93
C GLU A 94 22.24 14.96 30.99
N LEU A 95 22.65 15.15 32.24
CA LEU A 95 21.75 15.38 33.38
C LEU A 95 22.01 16.77 33.93
N THR A 96 20.94 17.56 34.04
CA THR A 96 20.98 18.84 34.75
C THR A 96 20.50 18.63 36.19
N PRO A 97 21.33 18.93 37.21
CA PRO A 97 20.93 18.89 38.61
C PRO A 97 19.75 19.84 38.88
N SER A 98 19.03 19.56 39.97
CA SER A 98 17.95 20.42 40.44
C SER A 98 18.48 21.82 40.85
N ASN A 99 17.55 22.72 41.21
CA ASN A 99 17.87 24.10 41.61
C ASN A 99 18.63 24.89 40.50
N ASN A 100 18.21 24.72 39.25
CA ASN A 100 18.86 25.28 38.06
C ASN A 100 20.34 24.90 37.96
N GLY A 101 20.66 23.62 38.20
CA GLY A 101 22.01 23.08 38.11
C GLY A 101 22.90 23.37 39.32
N LYS A 102 22.39 23.90 40.44
CA LYS A 102 23.23 24.24 41.61
C LYS A 102 23.36 23.13 42.63
N ASP A 103 22.46 22.15 42.59
CA ASP A 103 22.52 21.01 43.49
C ASP A 103 23.75 20.15 43.18
N LEU A 104 24.28 19.47 44.20
CA LEU A 104 25.51 18.69 44.14
C LEU A 104 25.26 17.21 43.82
N SER A 105 24.10 16.92 43.26
CA SER A 105 23.74 15.59 42.78
C SER A 105 22.76 15.65 41.61
N ALA A 106 22.86 14.64 40.75
CA ALA A 106 21.89 14.34 39.71
C ALA A 106 21.59 12.84 39.73
N SER A 107 20.38 12.45 39.37
CA SER A 107 19.97 11.05 39.34
C SER A 107 19.35 10.69 38.00
N VAL A 108 19.52 9.44 37.59
CA VAL A 108 18.91 8.85 36.38
C VAL A 108 18.36 7.47 36.72
N SER A 109 17.22 7.10 36.13
CA SER A 109 16.68 5.75 36.31
C SER A 109 17.48 4.73 35.51
N PHE A 110 17.43 3.46 35.92
CA PHE A 110 18.02 2.35 35.17
C PHE A 110 17.48 2.31 33.74
N GLN A 111 16.17 2.52 33.57
CA GLN A 111 15.54 2.61 32.26
C GLN A 111 16.13 3.74 31.40
N ALA A 112 16.24 4.95 31.93
CA ALA A 112 16.67 6.10 31.14
C ALA A 112 18.14 5.99 30.69
N ILE A 113 19.01 5.42 31.54
CA ILE A 113 20.40 5.18 31.13
C ILE A 113 20.52 4.00 30.16
N ASP A 114 19.73 2.93 30.31
CA ASP A 114 19.69 1.84 29.34
C ASP A 114 19.22 2.31 27.96
N GLU A 115 18.16 3.13 27.92
CA GLU A 115 17.65 3.78 26.71
C GLU A 115 18.72 4.64 26.01
N ALA A 116 19.42 5.50 26.77
CA ALA A 116 20.50 6.32 26.23
C ALA A 116 21.63 5.46 25.62
N LEU A 117 22.02 4.38 26.32
CA LEU A 117 23.04 3.45 25.82
C LEU A 117 22.55 2.66 24.59
N SER A 118 21.27 2.31 24.54
CA SER A 118 20.69 1.66 23.36
C SER A 118 20.70 2.56 22.14
N PHE A 119 20.30 3.84 22.30
CA PHE A 119 20.37 4.85 21.25
C PHE A 119 21.80 5.12 20.79
N ALA A 120 22.78 5.03 21.69
CA ALA A 120 24.21 5.12 21.37
C ALA A 120 24.75 3.87 20.63
N GLY A 121 23.94 2.83 20.45
CA GLY A 121 24.29 1.65 19.67
C GLY A 121 24.92 0.49 20.47
N TYR A 122 25.00 0.59 21.79
CA TYR A 122 25.50 -0.53 22.61
C TYR A 122 24.50 -1.68 22.65
N SER A 123 24.95 -2.92 22.67
CA SER A 123 24.08 -4.11 22.64
C SER A 123 23.52 -4.44 24.04
N ALA A 124 22.29 -4.98 24.10
CA ALA A 124 21.72 -5.48 25.35
C ALA A 124 22.59 -6.59 25.98
N ASN A 125 22.49 -6.77 27.29
CA ASN A 125 23.23 -7.74 28.11
C ASN A 125 24.76 -7.66 28.01
N THR A 126 25.30 -6.53 27.56
CA THR A 126 26.75 -6.28 27.50
C THR A 126 27.21 -5.31 28.58
N ASN A 127 28.48 -5.45 28.98
CA ASN A 127 29.16 -4.46 29.78
C ASN A 127 29.65 -3.34 28.86
N VAL A 128 29.22 -2.11 29.15
CA VAL A 128 29.60 -0.92 28.40
C VAL A 128 30.57 -0.10 29.25
N GLU A 129 31.78 0.08 28.76
CA GLU A 129 32.78 0.95 29.38
C GLU A 129 32.59 2.39 28.89
N LEU A 130 32.47 3.34 29.82
CA LEU A 130 32.11 4.73 29.58
C LEU A 130 33.01 5.65 30.40
N THR A 131 33.11 6.91 29.97
CA THR A 131 33.64 7.99 30.80
C THR A 131 32.49 8.92 31.14
N TRP A 132 32.36 9.27 32.42
CA TRP A 132 31.42 10.29 32.86
C TRP A 132 32.14 11.43 33.57
N ALA A 133 31.50 12.59 33.60
CA ALA A 133 32.09 13.78 34.15
C ALA A 133 31.07 14.68 34.85
N VAL A 134 31.56 15.42 35.83
CA VAL A 134 30.86 16.58 36.40
C VAL A 134 31.48 17.83 35.80
N VAL A 135 30.71 18.55 35.00
CA VAL A 135 31.13 19.82 34.41
C VAL A 135 30.58 20.94 35.29
N ALA A 136 31.47 21.69 35.94
CA ALA A 136 31.14 22.89 36.69
C ALA A 136 31.35 24.13 35.81
N SER A 137 30.34 24.98 35.74
CA SER A 137 30.30 26.19 34.93
C SER A 137 30.06 27.41 35.82
N SER A 138 30.81 28.48 35.59
CA SER A 138 30.58 29.77 36.23
C SER A 138 30.97 30.91 35.30
N ILE A 139 30.02 31.80 35.00
CA ILE A 139 30.15 32.90 34.03
C ILE A 139 30.71 32.40 32.68
N ASN A 140 32.02 32.52 32.46
CA ASN A 140 32.72 32.17 31.23
C ASN A 140 33.81 31.10 31.43
N LYS A 141 33.92 30.49 32.62
CA LYS A 141 34.86 29.40 32.90
C LYS A 141 34.12 28.08 33.15
N THR A 142 34.70 27.01 32.64
CA THR A 142 34.32 25.62 32.94
C THR A 142 35.48 24.90 33.61
N SER A 143 35.15 23.97 34.50
CA SER A 143 36.09 23.03 35.11
C SER A 143 35.42 21.67 35.18
N ILE A 144 36.21 20.61 35.21
CA ILE A 144 35.69 19.25 35.07
C ILE A 144 36.43 18.29 35.99
N ASP A 145 35.69 17.31 36.49
CA ASP A 145 36.25 16.09 37.05
C ASP A 145 35.65 14.90 36.31
N VAL A 146 36.48 13.89 36.01
CA VAL A 146 36.14 12.75 35.15
C VAL A 146 36.39 11.45 35.87
N LYS A 147 35.55 10.45 35.62
CA LYS A 147 35.72 9.08 36.13
C LYS A 147 35.20 8.09 35.10
N ASP A 148 35.86 6.95 34.98
CA ASP A 148 35.37 5.84 34.16
C ASP A 148 34.31 5.03 34.93
N ILE A 149 33.37 4.46 34.20
CA ILE A 149 32.30 3.62 34.75
C ILE A 149 31.95 2.52 33.76
N THR A 150 31.69 1.32 34.27
CA THR A 150 31.14 0.22 33.50
C THR A 150 29.66 0.07 33.84
N ILE A 151 28.81 -0.01 32.83
CA ILE A 151 27.38 -0.26 33.01
C ILE A 151 27.00 -1.53 32.26
N LYS A 152 26.48 -2.53 32.97
CA LYS A 152 25.86 -3.70 32.35
C LYS A 152 24.41 -3.34 32.00
N ARG A 153 24.11 -3.32 30.70
CA ARG A 153 22.76 -3.07 30.16
C ARG A 153 21.74 -4.13 30.60
N PHE A 154 20.45 -3.83 30.43
CA PHE A 154 19.37 -4.79 30.61
C PHE A 154 19.58 -6.05 29.76
N GLU A 155 19.01 -7.17 30.20
CA GLU A 155 19.15 -8.46 29.51
C GLU A 155 18.48 -8.42 28.13
N ASN A 156 17.28 -7.85 28.07
CA ASN A 156 16.52 -7.72 26.82
C ASN A 156 16.72 -6.35 26.18
N GLU A 157 16.65 -6.31 24.84
CA GLU A 157 16.71 -5.05 24.10
C GLU A 157 15.36 -4.32 24.16
N ILE A 158 15.41 -2.99 24.09
CA ILE A 158 14.21 -2.15 24.00
C ILE A 158 13.52 -2.43 22.67
N ILE A 159 12.28 -2.91 22.75
CA ILE A 159 11.40 -3.06 21.59
C ILE A 159 10.62 -1.75 21.43
N PRO A 160 10.85 -0.99 20.35
CA PRO A 160 10.13 0.24 20.13
C PRO A 160 8.65 -0.05 19.94
N SER A 161 7.78 0.88 20.34
CA SER A 161 6.32 0.78 20.17
C SER A 161 5.82 1.31 18.83
N ARG A 162 6.73 1.95 18.07
CA ARG A 162 6.52 2.53 16.74
C ARG A 162 7.79 2.41 15.92
N LEU A 163 7.63 2.23 14.62
CA LEU A 163 8.72 2.30 13.66
C LEU A 163 8.33 3.21 12.50
N PHE A 164 9.35 3.81 11.90
CA PHE A 164 9.27 4.62 10.70
C PHE A 164 10.31 4.12 9.70
N ILE A 165 10.05 4.27 8.41
CA ILE A 165 11.01 4.01 7.34
C ILE A 165 11.49 5.35 6.76
N SER A 166 12.80 5.46 6.54
CA SER A 166 13.40 6.63 5.88
C SER A 166 14.67 6.24 5.15
N GLY A 167 14.91 6.87 4.00
CA GLY A 167 16.09 6.69 3.18
C GLY A 167 15.96 7.39 1.84
N THR A 168 17.03 7.37 1.03
CA THR A 168 16.95 7.93 -0.33
C THR A 168 16.12 7.07 -1.28
N ALA A 169 15.88 5.80 -0.90
CA ALA A 169 14.99 4.91 -1.64
C ALA A 169 13.50 5.22 -1.44
N THR A 170 13.12 5.84 -0.32
CA THR A 170 11.72 5.97 0.11
C THR A 170 11.08 7.29 -0.34
N GLU A 171 9.75 7.36 -0.32
CA GLU A 171 8.99 8.52 -0.80
C GLU A 171 9.29 9.83 -0.06
N ASN A 172 9.74 9.77 1.20
CA ASN A 172 10.16 10.94 1.98
C ASN A 172 11.60 11.42 1.69
N ASN A 173 12.33 10.79 0.74
CA ASN A 173 13.65 11.21 0.27
C ASN A 173 14.67 11.50 1.41
N ASN A 174 14.77 10.59 2.38
CA ASN A 174 15.66 10.66 3.54
C ASN A 174 15.36 11.81 4.53
N ASN A 175 14.19 12.44 4.44
CA ASN A 175 13.77 13.44 5.41
C ASN A 175 13.19 12.78 6.68
N LEU A 176 14.01 12.64 7.73
CA LEU A 176 13.62 11.92 8.94
C LEU A 176 12.39 12.51 9.66
N SER A 177 12.18 13.85 9.60
CA SER A 177 10.99 14.47 10.20
C SER A 177 9.69 14.12 9.47
N GLU A 178 9.81 13.60 8.25
CA GLU A 178 8.71 13.13 7.40
C GLU A 178 8.79 11.61 7.18
N ALA A 179 9.54 10.88 8.03
CA ALA A 179 9.68 9.43 7.90
C ALA A 179 8.31 8.74 7.96
N ILE A 180 8.13 7.74 7.10
CA ILE A 180 6.83 7.12 6.84
C ILE A 180 6.55 6.13 7.98
N PRO A 181 5.43 6.26 8.72
CA PRO A 181 5.13 5.36 9.82
C PRO A 181 4.81 3.94 9.34
N LEU A 182 5.20 2.94 10.12
CA LEU A 182 4.78 1.55 9.96
C LEU A 182 3.55 1.27 10.82
N LYS A 183 2.65 0.44 10.30
CA LYS A 183 1.58 -0.16 11.10
C LYS A 183 2.16 -1.21 12.03
N ARG A 184 1.85 -1.11 13.32
CA ARG A 184 2.11 -2.18 14.28
C ARG A 184 1.01 -3.23 14.19
N LEU A 185 1.37 -4.49 14.00
CA LEU A 185 0.43 -5.60 13.93
C LEU A 185 0.09 -6.12 15.32
N ASN A 186 -1.06 -6.79 15.42
CA ASN A 186 -1.47 -7.45 16.65
C ASN A 186 -1.04 -8.93 16.64
N ASN A 187 -0.98 -9.52 17.83
CA ASN A 187 -0.89 -10.96 18.02
C ASN A 187 -2.28 -11.62 17.95
N SER A 188 -2.35 -12.94 18.16
CA SER A 188 -3.59 -13.71 18.06
C SER A 188 -4.63 -13.36 19.14
N ASN A 189 -4.23 -12.64 20.18
CA ASN A 189 -5.12 -12.14 21.24
C ASN A 189 -5.61 -10.71 20.97
N GLY A 190 -5.20 -10.10 19.85
CA GLY A 190 -5.53 -8.72 19.51
C GLY A 190 -4.65 -7.68 20.22
N GLU A 191 -3.55 -8.09 20.86
CA GLU A 191 -2.62 -7.18 21.55
C GLU A 191 -1.47 -6.76 20.61
N PRO A 192 -0.90 -5.56 20.75
CA PRO A 192 0.21 -5.12 19.90
C PRO A 192 1.44 -6.06 19.97
N SER A 193 1.87 -6.57 18.82
CA SER A 193 3.05 -7.44 18.68
C SER A 193 4.34 -6.64 18.43
N SER A 194 5.50 -7.30 18.28
CA SER A 194 6.74 -6.64 17.81
C SER A 194 6.88 -6.69 16.28
N VAL A 195 5.79 -6.95 15.57
CA VAL A 195 5.73 -7.03 14.11
C VAL A 195 5.16 -5.73 13.54
N TYR A 196 5.84 -5.19 12.55
CA TYR A 196 5.51 -3.93 11.89
C TYR A 196 5.43 -4.12 10.39
N GLU A 197 4.59 -3.34 9.72
CA GLU A 197 4.53 -3.33 8.27
C GLU A 197 4.25 -1.96 7.65
N VAL A 198 4.68 -1.77 6.41
CA VAL A 198 4.39 -0.58 5.59
C VAL A 198 4.23 -0.95 4.13
N TYR A 199 3.37 -0.20 3.47
CA TYR A 199 3.21 -0.18 2.02
C TYR A 199 3.72 1.15 1.49
N THR A 200 4.74 1.14 0.65
CA THR A 200 5.39 2.35 0.11
C THR A 200 6.11 2.04 -1.21
N SER A 201 6.39 3.07 -2.00
CA SER A 201 7.23 2.94 -3.19
C SER A 201 8.72 3.05 -2.83
N LEU A 202 9.53 2.20 -3.45
CA LEU A 202 10.99 2.16 -3.28
C LEU A 202 11.71 2.30 -4.61
N LYS A 203 12.85 3.00 -4.59
CA LYS A 203 13.77 3.14 -5.73
C LYS A 203 14.97 2.20 -5.60
N ALA A 204 15.23 1.41 -6.63
CA ALA A 204 16.43 0.61 -6.79
C ALA A 204 17.69 1.49 -6.87
N GLY A 205 18.82 0.90 -6.47
CA GLY A 205 20.11 1.61 -6.40
C GLY A 205 20.23 2.63 -5.26
N SER A 206 19.18 2.81 -4.46
CA SER A 206 19.18 3.60 -3.22
C SER A 206 18.92 2.70 -2.01
N SER A 207 19.01 3.27 -0.80
CA SER A 207 18.83 2.51 0.44
C SER A 207 17.92 3.20 1.45
N PHE A 208 17.44 2.42 2.42
CA PHE A 208 16.66 2.89 3.57
C PHE A 208 17.05 2.16 4.87
N LYS A 209 16.58 2.72 5.98
CA LYS A 209 16.63 2.12 7.32
C LYS A 209 15.31 2.37 8.05
N PHE A 210 15.16 1.72 9.21
CA PHE A 210 14.03 1.95 10.10
C PHE A 210 14.46 2.69 11.37
N TYR A 211 13.55 3.49 11.89
CA TYR A 211 13.79 4.40 13.01
C TYR A 211 12.65 4.28 14.01
N SER A 212 12.94 4.33 15.32
CA SER A 212 11.89 4.41 16.34
C SER A 212 11.28 5.81 16.50
N GLU A 213 11.91 6.83 15.92
CA GLU A 213 11.57 8.25 16.06
C GLU A 213 11.77 9.01 14.74
N GLN A 214 11.06 10.12 14.57
CA GLN A 214 11.21 11.05 13.43
C GLN A 214 12.28 12.14 13.68
N SER A 215 13.10 11.95 14.71
CA SER A 215 14.25 12.80 15.06
C SER A 215 15.26 11.97 15.83
N LEU A 216 16.54 12.35 15.79
CA LEU A 216 17.54 11.76 16.67
C LEU A 216 17.46 12.34 18.09
N PRO A 217 17.75 11.56 19.15
CA PRO A 217 18.15 10.15 19.11
C PRO A 217 16.99 9.19 18.80
N ALA A 218 17.29 8.09 18.11
CA ALA A 218 16.34 7.04 17.73
C ALA A 218 17.03 5.68 17.76
N LEU A 219 16.29 4.60 18.02
CA LEU A 219 16.76 3.26 17.65
C LEU A 219 16.74 3.17 16.13
N VAL A 220 17.85 2.71 15.56
CA VAL A 220 18.00 2.57 14.11
C VAL A 220 18.18 1.10 13.78
N TYR A 221 17.41 0.60 12.82
CA TYR A 221 17.49 -0.78 12.35
C TYR A 221 17.80 -0.84 10.86
N GLY A 222 18.60 -1.83 10.47
CA GLY A 222 18.99 -2.07 9.08
C GLY A 222 19.18 -3.56 8.82
N GLY A 223 19.66 -3.92 7.63
CA GLY A 223 19.95 -5.29 7.25
C GLY A 223 21.12 -5.86 8.06
N GLY A 224 20.97 -7.10 8.51
CA GLY A 224 22.01 -7.85 9.20
C GLY A 224 22.98 -8.56 8.27
N ALA A 225 23.76 -9.48 8.83
CA ALA A 225 24.77 -10.24 8.07
C ALA A 225 24.18 -11.16 6.99
N THR A 226 22.93 -11.57 7.14
CA THR A 226 22.20 -12.42 6.19
C THR A 226 21.03 -11.67 5.55
N GLU A 227 20.76 -11.94 4.28
CA GLU A 227 19.60 -11.37 3.59
C GLU A 227 18.29 -11.71 4.35
N GLY A 228 17.42 -10.72 4.53
CA GLY A 228 16.19 -10.86 5.30
C GLY A 228 16.35 -10.84 6.82
N SER A 229 17.57 -10.70 7.36
CA SER A 229 17.79 -10.46 8.79
C SER A 229 17.78 -8.97 9.12
N ILE A 230 17.17 -8.58 10.24
CA ILE A 230 17.19 -7.19 10.73
C ILE A 230 18.09 -7.09 11.96
N GLU A 231 18.94 -6.06 12.01
CA GLU A 231 19.84 -5.82 13.13
C GLU A 231 19.76 -4.35 13.58
N LYS A 232 19.84 -4.14 14.90
CA LYS A 232 20.03 -2.79 15.45
C LYS A 232 21.37 -2.25 14.98
N SER A 233 21.39 -1.01 14.52
CA SER A 233 22.53 -0.36 13.88
C SER A 233 23.04 -1.10 12.63
N GLY A 234 22.21 -1.96 12.02
CA GLY A 234 22.53 -2.73 10.82
C GLY A 234 22.81 -1.88 9.57
N ALA A 235 23.23 -2.54 8.50
CA ALA A 235 23.54 -1.91 7.22
C ALA A 235 22.29 -1.32 6.55
N PRO A 236 22.40 -0.28 5.70
CA PRO A 236 21.26 0.18 4.88
C PRO A 236 20.70 -0.96 4.01
N ILE A 237 19.38 -1.04 3.89
CA ILE A 237 18.68 -2.05 3.07
C ILE A 237 18.43 -1.47 1.69
N THR A 238 18.55 -2.28 0.64
CA THR A 238 18.32 -1.89 -0.77
C THR A 238 17.29 -2.80 -1.43
N VAL A 239 16.63 -2.33 -2.49
CA VAL A 239 15.80 -3.16 -3.38
C VAL A 239 16.44 -3.29 -4.76
N ALA A 240 16.14 -4.41 -5.43
CA ALA A 240 16.67 -4.70 -6.76
C ALA A 240 15.90 -3.99 -7.90
N GLN A 241 14.63 -3.68 -7.69
CA GLN A 241 13.75 -3.06 -8.69
C GLN A 241 12.97 -1.89 -8.08
N ASP A 242 12.72 -0.87 -8.89
CA ASP A 242 11.74 0.16 -8.57
C ASP A 242 10.35 -0.47 -8.44
N GLY A 243 9.52 0.08 -7.56
CA GLY A 243 8.11 -0.30 -7.47
C GLY A 243 7.55 -0.18 -6.07
N GLU A 244 6.32 -0.66 -5.91
CA GLU A 244 5.60 -0.67 -4.66
C GLU A 244 5.91 -1.94 -3.86
N TYR A 245 6.15 -1.78 -2.56
CA TYR A 245 6.50 -2.90 -1.69
C TYR A 245 5.62 -2.93 -0.46
N ARG A 246 5.22 -4.14 -0.06
CA ARG A 246 4.92 -4.46 1.33
C ARG A 246 6.22 -4.84 2.03
N ILE A 247 6.53 -4.15 3.11
CA ILE A 247 7.71 -4.41 3.93
C ILE A 247 7.21 -4.84 5.30
N LYS A 248 7.59 -6.04 5.75
CA LYS A 248 7.24 -6.56 7.08
C LYS A 248 8.52 -6.72 7.89
N ILE A 249 8.50 -6.28 9.14
CA ILE A 249 9.61 -6.39 10.09
C ILE A 249 9.10 -7.16 11.30
N ASP A 250 9.83 -8.17 11.71
CA ASP A 250 9.57 -8.95 12.91
C ASP A 250 10.78 -8.83 13.84
N LEU A 251 10.63 -8.00 14.88
CA LEU A 251 11.72 -7.77 15.85
C LEU A 251 11.89 -8.93 16.82
N ASP A 252 10.86 -9.75 17.05
CA ASP A 252 10.96 -10.92 17.92
C ASP A 252 11.83 -12.00 17.25
N ASN A 253 11.68 -12.16 15.93
CA ASN A 253 12.45 -13.12 15.12
C ASN A 253 13.67 -12.51 14.43
N SER A 254 13.96 -11.22 14.65
CA SER A 254 15.06 -10.49 14.00
C SER A 254 15.08 -10.64 12.48
N SER A 255 13.92 -10.49 11.83
CA SER A 255 13.78 -10.65 10.38
C SER A 255 13.00 -9.51 9.73
N TYR A 256 13.18 -9.35 8.42
CA TYR A 256 12.33 -8.53 7.57
C TYR A 256 12.07 -9.22 6.23
N SER A 257 10.97 -8.89 5.59
CA SER A 257 10.63 -9.38 4.25
C SER A 257 10.21 -8.23 3.34
N LEU A 258 10.60 -8.33 2.07
CA LEU A 258 10.23 -7.41 1.00
C LEU A 258 9.36 -8.16 0.00
N LEU A 259 8.13 -7.69 -0.21
CA LEU A 259 7.20 -8.24 -1.17
C LEU A 259 6.85 -7.14 -2.17
N LYS A 260 7.38 -7.24 -3.40
CA LYS A 260 7.04 -6.31 -4.48
C LYS A 260 5.61 -6.58 -4.94
N ILE A 261 4.81 -5.53 -5.04
CA ILE A 261 3.43 -5.58 -5.51
C ILE A 261 3.44 -5.06 -6.94
N GLU A 262 3.16 -5.92 -7.92
CA GLU A 262 3.06 -5.50 -9.33
C GLU A 262 1.74 -4.76 -9.59
N ARG A 263 0.68 -5.15 -8.86
CA ARG A 263 -0.64 -4.54 -8.98
C ARG A 263 -1.53 -4.87 -7.81
N TRP A 264 -2.41 -3.93 -7.44
CA TRP A 264 -3.63 -4.26 -6.69
C TRP A 264 -4.81 -4.29 -7.65
N ASN A 265 -5.68 -5.27 -7.49
CA ASN A 265 -6.90 -5.41 -8.29
C ASN A 265 -8.11 -5.52 -7.36
N MET A 266 -9.20 -4.84 -7.69
CA MET A 266 -10.52 -5.18 -7.19
C MET A 266 -11.02 -6.42 -7.95
N LYS A 267 -11.50 -7.42 -7.22
CA LYS A 267 -12.01 -8.67 -7.81
C LYS A 267 -13.25 -9.14 -7.08
N GLY A 268 -14.34 -9.42 -7.79
CA GLY A 268 -15.55 -9.93 -7.17
C GLY A 268 -16.78 -9.82 -8.05
N SER A 269 -17.94 -10.20 -7.50
CA SER A 269 -19.21 -10.13 -8.22
C SER A 269 -19.57 -8.74 -8.78
N PRO A 270 -19.25 -7.60 -8.14
CA PRO A 270 -19.69 -6.29 -8.61
C PRO A 270 -19.07 -5.76 -9.91
N ILE A 271 -17.85 -6.18 -10.26
CA ILE A 271 -17.13 -5.67 -11.43
C ILE A 271 -17.62 -6.33 -12.73
N ILE A 272 -17.29 -5.71 -13.88
CA ILE A 272 -17.56 -6.30 -15.19
C ILE A 272 -16.79 -7.64 -15.31
N GLY A 273 -17.48 -8.71 -15.72
CA GLY A 273 -16.91 -10.06 -15.77
C GLY A 273 -16.83 -10.79 -14.42
N GLY A 274 -17.21 -10.14 -13.31
CA GLY A 274 -17.32 -10.76 -11.99
C GLY A 274 -16.00 -11.37 -11.48
N TRP A 275 -16.08 -12.53 -10.82
CA TRP A 275 -14.91 -13.28 -10.32
C TRP A 275 -13.95 -13.78 -11.42
N GLY A 276 -14.36 -13.74 -12.69
CA GLY A 276 -13.51 -14.08 -13.83
C GLY A 276 -12.63 -12.93 -14.33
N SER A 277 -12.81 -11.70 -13.83
CA SER A 277 -12.07 -10.50 -14.25
C SER A 277 -11.32 -9.86 -13.08
N ASP A 278 -10.47 -8.88 -13.38
CA ASP A 278 -9.73 -8.06 -12.42
C ASP A 278 -9.84 -6.58 -12.84
N GLU A 279 -10.09 -5.68 -11.89
CA GLU A 279 -10.08 -4.23 -12.12
C GLU A 279 -8.87 -3.61 -11.41
N PRO A 280 -7.83 -3.16 -12.12
CA PRO A 280 -6.59 -2.72 -11.52
C PRO A 280 -6.71 -1.34 -10.84
N LEU A 281 -5.99 -1.15 -9.73
CA LEU A 281 -5.85 0.14 -9.06
C LEU A 281 -4.44 0.70 -9.27
N GLU A 282 -4.35 2.01 -9.47
CA GLU A 282 -3.10 2.74 -9.66
C GLU A 282 -2.56 3.27 -8.33
N TYR A 283 -1.25 3.17 -8.13
CA TYR A 283 -0.60 3.74 -6.95
C TYR A 283 -0.52 5.26 -7.06
N ILE A 284 -1.03 5.97 -6.05
CA ILE A 284 -1.03 7.45 -6.00
C ILE A 284 -0.10 8.02 -4.92
N GLY A 285 0.67 7.17 -4.23
CA GLY A 285 1.61 7.56 -3.18
C GLY A 285 1.12 7.32 -1.76
N GLY A 286 2.05 7.24 -0.80
CA GLY A 286 1.76 7.14 0.63
C GLY A 286 1.00 5.87 1.06
N GLY A 287 1.16 4.77 0.33
CA GLY A 287 0.42 3.53 0.57
C GLY A 287 -1.04 3.58 0.11
N ILE A 288 -1.37 4.40 -0.88
CA ILE A 288 -2.73 4.56 -1.40
C ILE A 288 -2.79 4.17 -2.88
N TRP A 289 -3.81 3.38 -3.23
CA TRP A 289 -4.14 3.01 -4.60
C TRP A 289 -5.57 3.45 -4.93
N GLN A 290 -5.82 3.80 -6.20
CA GLN A 290 -7.12 4.30 -6.64
C GLN A 290 -7.44 3.88 -8.08
N ALA A 291 -8.72 3.67 -8.36
CA ALA A 291 -9.23 3.54 -9.72
C ALA A 291 -10.67 4.03 -9.84
N SER A 292 -11.04 4.44 -11.05
CA SER A 292 -12.44 4.59 -11.45
C SER A 292 -12.92 3.26 -12.01
N ILE A 293 -13.90 2.63 -11.36
CA ILE A 293 -14.36 1.28 -11.67
C ILE A 293 -15.87 1.29 -11.87
N GLN A 294 -16.34 0.67 -12.96
CA GLN A 294 -17.75 0.46 -13.20
C GLN A 294 -18.26 -0.78 -12.44
N LEU A 295 -19.16 -0.58 -11.48
CA LEU A 295 -19.85 -1.67 -10.79
C LEU A 295 -21.21 -1.92 -11.45
N VAL A 296 -21.43 -3.14 -11.93
CA VAL A 296 -22.62 -3.56 -12.69
C VAL A 296 -23.53 -4.53 -11.93
N SER A 297 -23.08 -4.99 -10.76
CA SER A 297 -23.80 -5.93 -9.91
C SER A 297 -23.55 -5.66 -8.42
N THR A 298 -24.45 -6.18 -7.58
CA THR A 298 -24.21 -6.26 -6.13
C THR A 298 -23.50 -7.57 -5.77
N GLY A 299 -22.87 -7.62 -4.60
CA GLY A 299 -22.24 -8.84 -4.08
C GLY A 299 -20.90 -8.61 -3.40
N GLY A 300 -20.21 -9.71 -3.10
CA GLY A 300 -18.90 -9.71 -2.44
C GLY A 300 -17.75 -9.45 -3.41
N PHE A 301 -16.71 -8.77 -2.93
CA PHE A 301 -15.43 -8.59 -3.62
C PHE A 301 -14.25 -8.57 -2.63
N LEU A 302 -13.03 -8.56 -3.14
CA LEU A 302 -11.80 -8.43 -2.36
C LEU A 302 -10.78 -7.59 -3.14
N PHE A 303 -9.69 -7.19 -2.48
CA PHE A 303 -8.52 -6.68 -3.18
C PHE A 303 -7.46 -7.78 -3.27
N ARG A 304 -6.96 -8.04 -4.47
CA ARG A 304 -5.96 -9.08 -4.75
C ARG A 304 -4.68 -8.42 -5.26
N ALA A 305 -3.53 -8.80 -4.69
CA ALA A 305 -2.24 -8.35 -5.22
C ALA A 305 -1.70 -9.33 -6.27
N ASP A 306 -1.23 -8.79 -7.38
CA ASP A 306 -0.30 -9.47 -8.28
C ASP A 306 1.11 -9.39 -7.71
N VAL A 307 1.74 -10.55 -7.56
CA VAL A 307 3.11 -10.71 -7.09
C VAL A 307 3.81 -11.75 -7.94
N ASP A 308 4.94 -11.36 -8.54
CA ASP A 308 5.76 -12.25 -9.36
C ASP A 308 6.25 -13.46 -8.54
N GLY A 309 6.01 -14.66 -9.07
CA GLY A 309 6.44 -15.91 -8.44
C GLY A 309 5.52 -16.43 -7.32
N SER A 310 4.41 -15.75 -7.04
CA SER A 310 3.38 -16.21 -6.10
C SER A 310 2.19 -16.86 -6.81
N GLY A 311 1.42 -17.67 -6.06
CA GLY A 311 0.13 -18.18 -6.51
C GLY A 311 -0.90 -17.05 -6.66
N TYR A 312 -1.81 -17.21 -7.62
CA TYR A 312 -2.79 -16.19 -7.99
C TYR A 312 -3.68 -15.72 -6.82
N TRP A 313 -3.93 -16.60 -5.83
CA TRP A 313 -4.79 -16.34 -4.68
C TRP A 313 -4.03 -16.11 -3.37
N ASP A 314 -2.71 -15.96 -3.40
CA ASP A 314 -1.88 -15.96 -2.19
C ASP A 314 -1.98 -14.65 -1.39
N HIS A 315 -2.36 -13.54 -2.04
CA HIS A 315 -2.30 -12.20 -1.46
C HIS A 315 -3.65 -11.48 -1.58
N LEU A 316 -4.52 -11.75 -0.60
CA LEU A 316 -5.89 -11.23 -0.56
C LEU A 316 -6.06 -10.29 0.63
N LEU A 317 -6.59 -9.10 0.38
CA LEU A 317 -7.11 -8.21 1.40
C LEU A 317 -8.63 -8.36 1.48
N LYS A 318 -9.12 -8.65 2.67
CA LYS A 318 -10.53 -8.86 2.97
C LYS A 318 -10.99 -7.99 4.11
N ARG A 319 -12.31 -7.82 4.25
CA ARG A 319 -12.88 -7.04 5.34
C ARG A 319 -12.79 -7.83 6.64
N VAL A 320 -12.39 -7.17 7.72
CA VAL A 320 -12.52 -7.73 9.06
C VAL A 320 -14.01 -7.78 9.42
N VAL A 321 -14.49 -8.96 9.83
CA VAL A 321 -15.92 -9.19 10.12
C VAL A 321 -16.43 -8.19 11.16
N GLY A 322 -17.59 -7.58 10.88
CA GLY A 322 -18.23 -6.62 11.78
C GLY A 322 -17.64 -5.21 11.74
N THR A 323 -16.66 -4.94 10.88
CA THR A 323 -16.16 -3.58 10.62
C THR A 323 -16.81 -3.00 9.37
N THR A 324 -16.85 -1.66 9.27
CA THR A 324 -17.37 -0.99 8.07
C THR A 324 -16.45 -1.23 6.88
N ASN A 325 -15.14 -0.98 7.05
CA ASN A 325 -14.18 -0.98 5.96
C ASN A 325 -12.75 -1.32 6.40
N THR A 326 -12.55 -1.93 7.58
CA THR A 326 -11.20 -2.33 8.00
C THR A 326 -10.76 -3.56 7.22
N LEU A 327 -9.57 -3.48 6.63
CA LEU A 327 -8.98 -4.53 5.83
C LEU A 327 -7.91 -5.30 6.59
N ILE A 328 -7.77 -6.57 6.25
CA ILE A 328 -6.67 -7.42 6.69
C ILE A 328 -6.20 -8.33 5.55
N MET A 329 -4.91 -8.62 5.51
CA MET A 329 -4.41 -9.65 4.62
C MET A 329 -4.85 -11.02 5.15
N GLU A 330 -5.50 -11.80 4.31
CA GLU A 330 -6.13 -13.07 4.68
C GLU A 330 -5.15 -14.00 5.41
N SER A 331 -3.91 -14.09 4.90
CA SER A 331 -2.83 -14.89 5.49
C SER A 331 -2.40 -14.44 6.89
N ASP A 332 -2.66 -13.20 7.28
CA ASP A 332 -2.30 -12.66 8.59
C ASP A 332 -3.48 -12.66 9.58
N ALA A 333 -4.71 -12.95 9.15
CA ALA A 333 -5.89 -12.78 9.99
C ALA A 333 -5.89 -13.67 11.24
N GLY A 334 -5.51 -14.95 11.09
CA GLY A 334 -5.39 -15.87 12.23
C GLY A 334 -4.33 -15.42 13.24
N ASN A 335 -3.21 -14.88 12.77
CA ASN A 335 -2.13 -14.37 13.62
C ASN A 335 -2.49 -13.08 14.34
N GLN A 336 -3.52 -12.35 13.87
CA GLN A 336 -4.01 -11.12 14.47
C GLN A 336 -5.33 -11.32 15.25
N GLY A 337 -5.80 -12.57 15.38
CA GLY A 337 -6.97 -12.90 16.20
C GLY A 337 -8.31 -12.43 15.62
N VAL A 338 -8.39 -12.19 14.31
CA VAL A 338 -9.60 -11.69 13.67
C VAL A 338 -10.13 -12.64 12.61
N SER A 339 -11.45 -12.57 12.37
CA SER A 339 -12.10 -13.21 11.24
C SER A 339 -12.28 -12.22 10.10
N PHE A 340 -12.34 -12.74 8.88
CA PHE A 340 -12.51 -11.95 7.67
C PHE A 340 -13.69 -12.44 6.83
N GLU A 341 -14.16 -11.57 5.94
CA GLU A 341 -15.19 -11.84 4.95
C GLU A 341 -14.88 -11.06 3.67
N ASP A 342 -15.45 -11.50 2.55
CA ASP A 342 -15.44 -10.69 1.33
C ASP A 342 -16.18 -9.37 1.59
N ILE A 343 -15.72 -8.30 0.96
CA ILE A 343 -16.26 -6.97 1.09
C ILE A 343 -17.61 -6.91 0.36
N PRO A 344 -18.74 -6.65 1.05
CA PRO A 344 -20.03 -6.50 0.39
C PRO A 344 -20.13 -5.13 -0.29
N SER A 345 -20.66 -5.12 -1.52
CA SER A 345 -21.07 -3.90 -2.22
C SER A 345 -22.53 -4.01 -2.69
N GLU A 346 -23.29 -2.96 -2.42
CA GLU A 346 -24.63 -2.72 -2.98
C GLU A 346 -24.61 -1.56 -4.00
N LYS A 347 -23.42 -0.97 -4.23
CA LYS A 347 -23.28 0.18 -5.12
C LYS A 347 -23.17 -0.26 -6.58
N LEU A 348 -23.81 0.51 -7.45
CA LEU A 348 -23.75 0.39 -8.90
C LEU A 348 -23.27 1.72 -9.49
N GLY A 349 -22.78 1.68 -10.72
CA GLY A 349 -22.32 2.86 -11.45
C GLY A 349 -20.81 2.99 -11.52
N THR A 350 -20.34 4.11 -12.08
CA THR A 350 -18.92 4.45 -12.13
C THR A 350 -18.48 5.02 -10.79
N LEU A 351 -17.63 4.28 -10.07
CA LEU A 351 -17.25 4.58 -8.70
C LEU A 351 -15.74 4.80 -8.58
N LEU A 352 -15.35 5.79 -7.80
CA LEU A 352 -13.99 5.96 -7.34
C LEU A 352 -13.72 4.99 -6.17
N VAL A 353 -12.91 3.97 -6.43
CA VAL A 353 -12.47 2.99 -5.44
C VAL A 353 -11.09 3.39 -4.96
N THR A 354 -10.94 3.60 -3.65
CA THR A 354 -9.65 3.91 -3.02
C THR A 354 -9.30 2.82 -2.03
N LEU A 355 -8.10 2.24 -2.16
CA LEU A 355 -7.48 1.33 -1.21
C LEU A 355 -6.40 2.09 -0.43
N ASN A 356 -6.55 2.20 0.89
CA ASN A 356 -5.63 2.94 1.76
C ASN A 356 -4.94 1.99 2.75
N LEU A 357 -3.66 1.72 2.51
CA LEU A 357 -2.80 0.87 3.34
C LEU A 357 -1.72 1.68 4.08
N SER A 358 -1.99 2.97 4.31
CA SER A 358 -1.19 3.77 5.25
C SER A 358 -1.31 3.23 6.68
N ALA A 359 -0.31 3.50 7.53
CA ALA A 359 -0.16 2.86 8.84
C ALA A 359 -1.41 2.87 9.75
N ASN A 360 -2.24 3.91 9.63
CA ASN A 360 -3.40 4.14 10.51
C ASN A 360 -4.75 3.80 9.86
N ALA A 361 -4.78 3.39 8.59
CA ALA A 361 -6.03 3.25 7.85
C ALA A 361 -6.40 1.78 7.60
N TYR A 362 -5.59 1.07 6.80
CA TYR A 362 -5.89 -0.28 6.26
C TYR A 362 -7.38 -0.41 5.98
N SER A 363 -7.83 0.36 5.00
CA SER A 363 -9.23 0.54 4.70
C SER A 363 -9.46 0.79 3.23
N TYR A 364 -10.74 0.88 2.85
CA TYR A 364 -11.14 1.28 1.52
C TYR A 364 -12.29 2.28 1.55
N THR A 365 -12.44 3.03 0.48
CA THR A 365 -13.63 3.83 0.18
C THR A 365 -14.14 3.49 -1.22
N ILE A 366 -15.46 3.63 -1.39
CA ILE A 366 -16.13 3.52 -2.68
C ILE A 366 -17.07 4.71 -2.75
N GLU A 367 -16.84 5.63 -3.67
CA GLU A 367 -17.63 6.85 -3.82
C GLU A 367 -18.05 6.99 -5.28
N ILE A 368 -19.09 7.78 -5.56
CA ILE A 368 -19.41 8.08 -6.96
C ILE A 368 -18.20 8.81 -7.56
N ASP A 369 -17.73 8.37 -8.73
CA ASP A 369 -16.66 9.09 -9.40
C ASP A 369 -17.17 10.51 -9.73
N PRO A 370 -16.48 11.58 -9.29
CA PRO A 370 -16.87 12.94 -9.64
C PRO A 370 -16.90 13.21 -11.16
N ASN A 371 -16.24 12.36 -11.96
CA ASN A 371 -16.22 12.42 -13.42
C ASN A 371 -17.17 11.41 -14.08
N ALA A 372 -18.00 10.69 -13.30
CA ALA A 372 -19.01 9.80 -13.84
C ALA A 372 -19.99 10.54 -14.76
N ALA A 373 -20.45 9.87 -15.81
CA ALA A 373 -21.48 10.40 -16.69
C ALA A 373 -22.76 10.68 -15.89
N ALA A 374 -23.42 11.79 -16.20
CA ALA A 374 -24.68 12.14 -15.54
C ALA A 374 -25.80 11.17 -15.97
N PRO A 375 -26.73 10.81 -15.08
CA PRO A 375 -27.88 9.98 -15.44
C PRO A 375 -28.67 10.58 -16.60
N ILE A 376 -29.17 9.71 -17.48
CA ILE A 376 -30.08 10.07 -18.58
C ILE A 376 -31.49 9.64 -18.19
N GLU A 377 -32.51 10.39 -18.61
CA GLU A 377 -33.91 10.00 -18.37
C GLU A 377 -34.21 8.67 -19.08
N THR A 378 -34.64 7.67 -18.31
CA THR A 378 -34.95 6.34 -18.84
C THR A 378 -36.20 6.39 -19.74
N PRO A 379 -36.09 6.05 -21.05
CA PRO A 379 -37.23 6.03 -21.94
C PRO A 379 -38.21 4.90 -21.60
N SER A 380 -39.44 4.95 -22.12
CA SER A 380 -40.44 3.88 -21.94
C SER A 380 -40.12 2.62 -22.74
N SER A 381 -39.57 2.78 -23.95
CA SER A 381 -39.14 1.72 -24.87
C SER A 381 -37.82 2.11 -25.51
N LEU A 382 -37.05 1.11 -25.95
CA LEU A 382 -35.80 1.31 -26.67
C LEU A 382 -35.64 0.25 -27.76
N TYR A 383 -35.30 0.68 -28.97
CA TYR A 383 -35.15 -0.15 -30.15
C TYR A 383 -33.71 -0.09 -30.65
N LEU A 384 -33.18 -1.24 -31.04
CA LEU A 384 -31.84 -1.37 -31.60
C LEU A 384 -31.94 -1.56 -33.12
N PHE A 385 -31.12 -0.82 -33.86
CA PHE A 385 -31.00 -0.92 -35.30
C PHE A 385 -29.57 -1.29 -35.68
N ASN A 386 -29.41 -2.07 -36.74
CA ASN A 386 -28.14 -2.31 -37.41
C ASN A 386 -28.25 -1.79 -38.85
N ASN A 387 -27.37 -0.88 -39.26
CA ASN A 387 -27.35 -0.28 -40.60
C ASN A 387 -28.74 0.27 -41.01
N ASN A 388 -29.41 0.97 -40.09
CA ASN A 388 -30.78 1.51 -40.22
C ASN A 388 -31.90 0.45 -40.36
N THR A 389 -31.60 -0.84 -40.16
CA THR A 389 -32.60 -1.91 -40.13
C THR A 389 -32.93 -2.26 -38.69
N LEU A 390 -34.22 -2.28 -38.34
CA LEU A 390 -34.67 -2.64 -36.99
C LEU A 390 -34.26 -4.07 -36.66
N VAL A 391 -33.51 -4.24 -35.58
CA VAL A 391 -33.16 -5.56 -35.01
C VAL A 391 -34.24 -6.01 -34.04
N GLY A 392 -34.72 -5.11 -33.17
CA GLY A 392 -35.81 -5.41 -32.24
C GLY A 392 -35.95 -4.38 -31.12
N GLU A 393 -36.99 -4.55 -30.30
CA GLU A 393 -37.17 -3.84 -29.02
C GLU A 393 -36.33 -4.53 -27.93
N LEU A 394 -35.73 -3.74 -27.06
CA LEU A 394 -34.96 -4.22 -25.91
C LEU A 394 -35.88 -4.44 -24.71
N THR A 395 -35.61 -5.47 -23.93
CA THR A 395 -36.36 -5.79 -22.71
C THR A 395 -35.99 -4.83 -21.59
N LYS A 396 -36.98 -4.11 -21.06
CA LYS A 396 -36.84 -3.14 -19.97
C LYS A 396 -36.96 -3.80 -18.59
N ASP A 397 -36.07 -3.45 -17.68
CA ASP A 397 -36.09 -3.77 -16.25
C ASP A 397 -35.59 -2.56 -15.44
N GLY A 398 -36.51 -1.80 -14.84
CA GLY A 398 -36.19 -0.53 -14.18
C GLY A 398 -35.59 0.48 -15.17
N ASP A 399 -34.37 0.94 -14.88
CA ASP A 399 -33.59 1.88 -15.71
C ASP A 399 -32.67 1.19 -16.73
N VAL A 400 -32.79 -0.14 -16.85
CA VAL A 400 -31.90 -0.94 -17.69
C VAL A 400 -32.68 -1.60 -18.84
N PHE A 401 -32.11 -1.57 -20.04
CA PHE A 401 -32.58 -2.27 -21.23
C PHE A 401 -31.59 -3.35 -21.66
N ARG A 402 -32.08 -4.52 -22.09
CA ARG A 402 -31.23 -5.65 -22.50
C ARG A 402 -31.71 -6.28 -23.80
N THR A 403 -30.77 -6.76 -24.61
CA THR A 403 -31.09 -7.66 -25.72
C THR A 403 -31.45 -9.04 -25.17
N ASP A 404 -32.50 -9.69 -25.69
CA ASP A 404 -32.87 -11.05 -25.28
C ASP A 404 -31.90 -12.11 -25.81
N ASN A 405 -31.38 -11.91 -27.02
CA ASN A 405 -30.42 -12.79 -27.68
C ASN A 405 -29.10 -12.06 -27.93
N TYR A 406 -28.04 -12.81 -28.23
CA TYR A 406 -26.82 -12.26 -28.82
C TYR A 406 -27.10 -11.82 -30.25
N ILE A 407 -26.60 -10.66 -30.64
CA ILE A 407 -26.71 -10.08 -31.97
C ILE A 407 -25.39 -10.32 -32.70
N ALA A 408 -25.40 -11.10 -33.78
CA ALA A 408 -24.23 -11.27 -34.62
C ALA A 408 -23.97 -9.99 -35.42
N LEU A 409 -22.82 -9.36 -35.19
CA LEU A 409 -22.40 -8.14 -35.85
C LEU A 409 -21.06 -8.36 -36.57
N GLN A 410 -20.77 -7.53 -37.56
CA GLN A 410 -19.51 -7.54 -38.31
C GLN A 410 -18.77 -6.21 -38.15
N SER A 411 -17.45 -6.24 -38.31
CA SER A 411 -16.65 -5.04 -38.43
C SER A 411 -17.20 -4.15 -39.56
N GLY A 412 -17.48 -2.88 -39.22
CA GLY A 412 -18.11 -1.90 -40.12
C GLY A 412 -19.62 -1.77 -39.99
N ASP A 413 -20.30 -2.65 -39.25
CA ASP A 413 -21.71 -2.45 -38.89
C ASP A 413 -21.90 -1.17 -38.05
N GLN A 414 -23.08 -0.57 -38.20
CA GLN A 414 -23.46 0.67 -37.52
C GLN A 414 -24.69 0.45 -36.66
N ILE A 415 -24.51 0.51 -35.33
CA ILE A 415 -25.59 0.36 -34.36
C ILE A 415 -26.17 1.72 -33.98
N THR A 416 -27.50 1.81 -33.93
CA THR A 416 -28.19 2.96 -33.34
C THR A 416 -29.26 2.51 -32.35
N LEU A 417 -29.48 3.33 -31.32
CA LEU A 417 -30.53 3.15 -30.31
C LEU A 417 -31.56 4.27 -30.47
N ASN A 418 -32.85 3.91 -30.48
CA ASN A 418 -33.92 4.89 -30.66
C ASN A 418 -35.15 4.55 -29.80
N THR A 419 -35.89 5.56 -29.34
CA THR A 419 -37.12 5.34 -28.55
C THR A 419 -38.34 4.93 -29.40
N ALA A 420 -38.25 5.00 -30.73
CA ALA A 420 -39.28 4.59 -31.68
C ALA A 420 -38.80 3.49 -32.63
N SER A 421 -39.70 2.56 -32.98
CA SER A 421 -39.42 1.42 -33.87
C SER A 421 -39.20 1.80 -35.33
N ASP A 422 -39.54 3.03 -35.72
CA ASP A 422 -39.29 3.60 -37.05
C ASP A 422 -38.06 4.53 -37.08
N GLY A 423 -37.34 4.67 -35.95
CA GLY A 423 -36.16 5.51 -35.83
C GLY A 423 -36.44 7.01 -35.70
N SER A 424 -37.71 7.43 -35.53
CA SER A 424 -38.09 8.85 -35.44
C SER A 424 -38.01 9.45 -34.04
N GLY A 425 -37.80 8.62 -33.01
CA GLY A 425 -37.73 9.03 -31.62
C GLY A 425 -36.37 9.59 -31.22
N ASP A 426 -36.20 9.78 -29.91
CA ASP A 426 -34.95 10.22 -29.31
C ASP A 426 -33.86 9.16 -29.51
N SER A 427 -32.64 9.62 -29.76
CA SER A 427 -31.52 8.76 -30.11
C SER A 427 -30.45 8.78 -29.04
N PHE A 428 -29.81 7.62 -28.86
CA PHE A 428 -28.70 7.47 -27.94
C PHE A 428 -27.49 6.87 -28.64
N THR A 429 -26.30 7.29 -28.23
CA THR A 429 -25.04 6.88 -28.85
C THR A 429 -23.93 6.76 -27.81
N ALA A 430 -22.86 6.07 -28.22
CA ALA A 430 -21.61 5.92 -27.49
C ALA A 430 -20.46 6.18 -28.47
N PHE A 431 -19.41 6.87 -28.01
CA PHE A 431 -18.29 7.25 -28.87
C PHE A 431 -17.28 6.13 -29.07
N GLU A 432 -17.18 5.21 -28.12
CA GLU A 432 -16.35 4.03 -28.22
C GLU A 432 -17.08 2.96 -29.03
N ALA A 433 -16.33 2.28 -29.88
CA ALA A 433 -16.86 1.27 -30.78
C ALA A 433 -17.19 -0.05 -30.04
N ILE A 434 -18.19 -0.75 -30.55
CA ILE A 434 -18.53 -2.09 -30.08
C ILE A 434 -17.43 -3.06 -30.52
N GLY A 435 -16.86 -3.82 -29.57
CA GLY A 435 -15.77 -4.76 -29.82
C GLY A 435 -14.35 -4.19 -29.72
N ALA A 436 -14.21 -2.89 -29.45
CA ALA A 436 -12.94 -2.26 -29.13
C ALA A 436 -12.50 -2.70 -27.72
N THR A 437 -11.34 -3.34 -27.59
CA THR A 437 -10.78 -3.77 -26.29
C THR A 437 -9.29 -4.11 -26.47
N ASP A 438 -8.53 -4.02 -25.38
CA ASP A 438 -7.12 -4.41 -25.35
C ASP A 438 -6.92 -5.92 -25.09
N ALA A 439 -7.98 -6.64 -24.66
CA ALA A 439 -7.93 -8.06 -24.33
C ALA A 439 -8.94 -8.91 -25.13
N PRO A 440 -8.86 -8.93 -26.48
CA PRO A 440 -9.87 -9.55 -27.33
C PRO A 440 -9.95 -11.08 -27.24
N ASP A 441 -8.94 -11.74 -26.71
CA ASP A 441 -8.86 -13.19 -26.56
C ASP A 441 -9.35 -13.67 -25.17
N GLY A 442 -9.84 -12.74 -24.32
CA GLY A 442 -10.43 -13.06 -23.03
C GLY A 442 -11.68 -13.94 -23.15
N VAL A 443 -12.04 -14.68 -22.10
CA VAL A 443 -13.12 -15.69 -22.19
C VAL A 443 -14.52 -15.03 -22.28
N ASN A 444 -14.78 -14.01 -21.47
CA ASN A 444 -15.96 -13.13 -21.55
C ASN A 444 -15.47 -11.69 -21.70
N VAL A 445 -15.38 -11.22 -22.94
CA VAL A 445 -14.87 -9.89 -23.23
C VAL A 445 -16.02 -8.90 -23.11
N SER A 446 -15.85 -7.86 -22.30
CA SER A 446 -16.89 -6.87 -22.05
C SER A 446 -16.29 -5.50 -21.79
N GLU A 447 -16.94 -4.46 -22.29
CA GLU A 447 -16.65 -3.06 -21.98
C GLU A 447 -17.96 -2.32 -21.70
N SER A 448 -17.86 -1.18 -21.02
CA SER A 448 -19.02 -0.35 -20.65
C SER A 448 -18.80 1.13 -20.96
N PRO A 449 -18.78 1.52 -22.25
CA PRO A 449 -18.67 2.91 -22.65
C PRO A 449 -19.80 3.81 -22.14
N ASN A 450 -19.50 5.11 -22.09
CA ASN A 450 -20.49 6.12 -21.75
C ASN A 450 -21.56 6.25 -22.83
N LEU A 451 -22.83 6.24 -22.40
CA LEU A 451 -24.00 6.55 -23.20
C LEU A 451 -24.24 8.06 -23.18
N SER A 452 -24.73 8.59 -24.29
CA SER A 452 -25.14 9.98 -24.42
C SER A 452 -26.44 10.09 -25.22
N GLU A 453 -27.28 11.06 -24.85
CA GLU A 453 -28.45 11.44 -25.62
C GLU A 453 -28.02 12.30 -26.81
N ALA A 454 -27.71 11.64 -27.92
CA ALA A 454 -27.29 12.25 -29.16
C ALA A 454 -27.55 11.32 -30.34
N SER A 455 -27.63 11.92 -31.53
CA SER A 455 -27.67 11.16 -32.78
C SER A 455 -26.25 10.76 -33.20
N GLY A 456 -26.09 9.52 -33.66
CA GLY A 456 -24.81 8.99 -34.12
C GLY A 456 -24.79 7.48 -34.10
N ALA A 457 -24.19 6.88 -35.12
CA ALA A 457 -23.96 5.44 -35.14
C ALA A 457 -22.80 5.07 -34.22
N ILE A 458 -22.99 3.98 -33.47
CA ILE A 458 -21.93 3.30 -32.73
C ILE A 458 -21.33 2.28 -33.70
N ASN A 459 -20.07 2.47 -34.06
CA ASN A 459 -19.40 1.57 -35.00
C ASN A 459 -19.09 0.23 -34.34
N VAL A 460 -19.11 -0.84 -35.11
CA VAL A 460 -18.64 -2.16 -34.70
C VAL A 460 -17.24 -2.38 -35.28
N GLU A 461 -16.28 -2.75 -34.44
CA GLU A 461 -14.89 -2.97 -34.88
C GLU A 461 -14.55 -4.43 -35.14
N ARG A 462 -15.37 -5.37 -34.64
CA ARG A 462 -15.05 -6.79 -34.64
C ARG A 462 -16.26 -7.67 -34.94
N ASP A 463 -16.02 -8.69 -35.76
CA ASP A 463 -16.99 -9.74 -36.03
C ASP A 463 -17.17 -10.61 -34.78
N GLN A 464 -18.34 -10.53 -34.15
CA GLN A 464 -18.67 -11.28 -32.95
C GLN A 464 -20.19 -11.35 -32.72
N ALA A 465 -20.60 -12.22 -31.79
CA ALA A 465 -21.96 -12.25 -31.27
C ALA A 465 -22.02 -11.45 -29.96
N TYR A 466 -22.73 -10.32 -29.96
CA TYR A 466 -22.76 -9.36 -28.85
C TYR A 466 -24.06 -9.40 -28.06
N LYS A 467 -23.97 -9.27 -26.75
CA LYS A 467 -25.09 -8.98 -25.87
C LYS A 467 -24.96 -7.53 -25.40
N PHE A 468 -26.07 -6.80 -25.35
CA PHE A 468 -26.10 -5.40 -24.89
C PHE A 468 -26.90 -5.25 -23.60
N THR A 469 -26.39 -4.38 -22.72
CA THR A 469 -27.07 -3.85 -21.54
C THR A 469 -26.93 -2.33 -21.52
N ILE A 470 -28.04 -1.60 -21.60
CA ILE A 470 -28.07 -0.14 -21.63
C ILE A 470 -28.65 0.33 -20.30
N ASP A 471 -27.83 1.01 -19.49
CA ASP A 471 -28.19 1.52 -18.17
C ASP A 471 -28.29 3.04 -18.22
N PHE A 472 -29.50 3.56 -18.11
CA PHE A 472 -29.78 5.00 -18.17
C PHE A 472 -29.43 5.72 -16.87
N ALA A 473 -29.59 5.06 -15.72
CA ALA A 473 -29.27 5.64 -14.43
C ALA A 473 -27.78 5.94 -14.28
N ASN A 474 -26.93 5.13 -14.91
CA ASN A 474 -25.48 5.32 -14.93
C ASN A 474 -24.94 5.87 -16.26
N ALA A 475 -25.81 6.12 -17.24
CA ALA A 475 -25.48 6.53 -18.60
C ALA A 475 -24.39 5.64 -19.22
N LYS A 476 -24.65 4.34 -19.26
CA LYS A 476 -23.73 3.32 -19.79
C LYS A 476 -24.37 2.47 -20.87
N LEU A 477 -23.55 2.12 -21.87
CA LEU A 477 -23.84 1.06 -22.83
C LEU A 477 -22.80 -0.04 -22.62
N GLN A 478 -23.18 -1.11 -21.95
CA GLN A 478 -22.34 -2.29 -21.83
C GLN A 478 -22.58 -3.23 -23.01
N TRP A 479 -21.50 -3.75 -23.55
CA TRP A 479 -21.54 -4.88 -24.47
C TRP A 479 -20.63 -6.01 -23.96
N ASN A 480 -20.98 -7.25 -24.27
CA ASN A 480 -20.09 -8.38 -24.07
C ASN A 480 -20.22 -9.42 -25.18
N TYR A 481 -19.16 -10.18 -25.41
CA TYR A 481 -19.14 -11.38 -26.24
C TYR A 481 -18.33 -12.49 -25.58
N TYR A 482 -18.58 -13.71 -26.04
CA TYR A 482 -17.95 -14.92 -25.52
C TYR A 482 -17.00 -15.51 -26.55
N ASN A 483 -15.77 -15.76 -26.12
CA ASN A 483 -14.83 -16.57 -26.89
C ASN A 483 -14.99 -18.04 -26.50
N ILE A 484 -15.19 -18.90 -27.50
CA ILE A 484 -15.35 -20.33 -27.28
C ILE A 484 -13.99 -21.02 -27.34
N PHE A 485 -13.70 -21.83 -26.33
CA PHE A 485 -12.51 -22.68 -26.27
C PHE A 485 -12.90 -24.14 -26.45
N LEU A 486 -12.14 -24.87 -27.24
CA LEU A 486 -12.16 -26.33 -27.28
C LEU A 486 -11.20 -26.85 -26.20
N PHE A 487 -11.76 -27.40 -25.14
CA PHE A 487 -11.00 -28.10 -24.10
C PHE A 487 -10.76 -29.53 -24.55
N HIS A 488 -9.58 -30.07 -24.27
CA HIS A 488 -9.16 -31.42 -24.66
C HIS A 488 -8.30 -32.06 -23.57
N TRP A 489 -8.71 -33.21 -23.04
CA TRP A 489 -7.99 -33.85 -21.93
C TRP A 489 -8.16 -35.36 -21.86
N ASP A 490 -7.25 -36.00 -21.12
CA ASP A 490 -7.25 -37.44 -20.88
C ASP A 490 -8.12 -37.80 -19.66
N GLU A 491 -9.43 -37.89 -19.89
CA GLU A 491 -10.40 -38.27 -18.85
C GLU A 491 -10.15 -39.69 -18.31
N ILE A 492 -9.68 -40.62 -19.16
CA ILE A 492 -9.42 -42.00 -18.77
C ILE A 492 -8.37 -42.07 -17.65
N ASN A 493 -7.35 -41.21 -17.74
CA ASN A 493 -6.30 -41.08 -16.73
C ASN A 493 -6.52 -39.92 -15.75
N GLN A 494 -7.73 -39.33 -15.71
CA GLN A 494 -8.14 -38.27 -14.78
C GLN A 494 -7.23 -37.02 -14.84
N LYS A 495 -6.81 -36.63 -16.05
CA LYS A 495 -5.88 -35.51 -16.27
C LYS A 495 -6.57 -34.20 -16.64
N TRP A 496 -7.61 -33.82 -15.91
CA TRP A 496 -8.31 -32.55 -16.14
C TRP A 496 -7.39 -31.32 -15.97
N ASP A 497 -6.46 -31.39 -15.03
CA ASP A 497 -5.53 -30.29 -14.74
C ASP A 497 -4.44 -30.13 -15.82
N ASP A 498 -4.20 -31.17 -16.63
CA ASP A 498 -3.24 -31.15 -17.75
C ASP A 498 -3.92 -30.80 -19.10
N ARG A 499 -5.18 -30.35 -19.10
CA ARG A 499 -5.96 -30.13 -20.33
C ARG A 499 -5.33 -29.10 -21.26
N ASN A 500 -5.55 -29.28 -22.56
CA ASN A 500 -5.30 -28.23 -23.54
C ASN A 500 -6.56 -27.39 -23.75
N GLU A 501 -6.38 -26.08 -23.87
CA GLU A 501 -7.45 -25.11 -24.12
C GLU A 501 -7.14 -24.40 -25.44
N PHE A 502 -7.98 -24.62 -26.45
CA PHE A 502 -7.77 -24.05 -27.79
C PHE A 502 -8.83 -22.99 -28.09
N LEU A 503 -8.43 -21.73 -28.19
CA LEU A 503 -9.31 -20.65 -28.64
C LEU A 503 -9.83 -20.93 -30.07
N MET A 504 -11.14 -20.82 -30.26
CA MET A 504 -11.78 -20.93 -31.57
C MET A 504 -11.98 -19.55 -32.21
N THR A 505 -11.74 -19.46 -33.51
CA THR A 505 -11.95 -18.25 -34.30
C THR A 505 -13.42 -18.11 -34.68
N TYR A 506 -14.01 -16.95 -34.38
CA TYR A 506 -15.38 -16.63 -34.81
C TYR A 506 -15.48 -16.51 -36.34
N GLN A 507 -16.56 -17.05 -36.89
CA GLN A 507 -16.97 -16.93 -38.28
C GLN A 507 -18.41 -16.44 -38.30
N HIS A 508 -18.63 -15.25 -38.86
CA HIS A 508 -19.96 -14.66 -38.89
C HIS A 508 -20.93 -15.48 -39.77
N PRO A 509 -22.21 -15.69 -39.36
CA PRO A 509 -22.77 -15.43 -38.03
C PRO A 509 -22.74 -16.69 -37.14
N TYR A 510 -22.48 -16.50 -35.83
CA TYR A 510 -22.59 -17.50 -34.76
C TYR A 510 -21.80 -18.81 -34.94
N LYS A 511 -20.81 -18.84 -35.84
CA LYS A 511 -19.96 -20.01 -36.06
C LYS A 511 -18.60 -19.79 -35.43
N PHE A 512 -17.98 -20.89 -35.01
CA PHE A 512 -16.61 -20.86 -34.51
C PHE A 512 -15.84 -22.03 -35.12
N THR A 513 -14.58 -21.81 -35.47
CA THR A 513 -13.72 -22.83 -36.07
C THR A 513 -12.34 -22.84 -35.42
N THR A 514 -11.70 -23.99 -35.37
CA THR A 514 -10.26 -24.10 -35.07
C THR A 514 -9.66 -25.30 -35.79
N THR A 515 -8.36 -25.31 -36.01
CA THR A 515 -7.62 -26.48 -36.53
C THR A 515 -6.51 -26.82 -35.57
N VAL A 516 -6.63 -27.97 -34.90
CA VAL A 516 -5.76 -28.36 -33.79
C VAL A 516 -5.40 -29.84 -33.83
N GLY A 517 -4.27 -30.18 -33.20
CA GLY A 517 -3.88 -31.56 -32.98
C GLY A 517 -4.65 -32.17 -31.81
N LEU A 518 -5.35 -33.27 -32.05
CA LEU A 518 -6.14 -33.97 -31.04
C LEU A 518 -5.61 -35.39 -30.85
N SER A 519 -5.59 -35.83 -29.60
CA SER A 519 -5.27 -37.21 -29.21
C SER A 519 -6.51 -38.10 -29.30
N GLY A 520 -6.32 -39.35 -29.71
CA GLY A 520 -7.38 -40.34 -29.75
C GLY A 520 -7.84 -40.75 -28.35
N ASN A 521 -9.15 -40.97 -28.19
CA ASN A 521 -9.84 -41.41 -26.98
C ASN A 521 -9.86 -40.40 -25.82
N PHE A 522 -9.53 -39.13 -26.09
CA PHE A 522 -9.58 -38.05 -25.11
C PHE A 522 -10.97 -37.40 -25.14
N ASP A 523 -11.35 -36.80 -24.01
CA ASP A 523 -12.60 -36.03 -23.90
C ASP A 523 -12.37 -34.61 -24.41
N MET A 524 -13.45 -34.06 -24.95
CA MET A 524 -13.52 -32.70 -25.44
C MET A 524 -14.80 -32.02 -25.01
N LYS A 525 -14.73 -30.70 -24.86
CA LYS A 525 -15.87 -29.86 -24.55
C LYS A 525 -15.66 -28.45 -25.07
N PHE A 526 -16.73 -27.76 -25.45
CA PHE A 526 -16.67 -26.35 -25.82
C PHE A 526 -17.08 -25.49 -24.63
N ILE A 527 -16.17 -24.64 -24.16
CA ILE A 527 -16.34 -23.87 -22.92
C ILE A 527 -16.13 -22.38 -23.19
N SER A 528 -16.97 -21.54 -22.56
CA SER A 528 -16.81 -20.09 -22.50
C SER A 528 -17.47 -19.50 -21.26
N PRO A 529 -16.69 -18.92 -20.34
CA PRO A 529 -16.59 -19.38 -18.94
C PRO A 529 -17.44 -20.62 -18.56
N TRP A 530 -17.65 -20.87 -17.26
CA TRP A 530 -18.64 -21.88 -16.82
C TRP A 530 -20.11 -21.48 -17.11
N ASP A 531 -20.31 -20.28 -17.66
CA ASP A 531 -21.60 -19.78 -18.12
C ASP A 531 -22.08 -20.46 -19.40
N ASN A 532 -21.15 -20.86 -20.27
CA ASN A 532 -21.44 -21.63 -21.47
C ASN A 532 -20.59 -22.89 -21.52
N ASP A 533 -21.23 -24.02 -21.29
CA ASP A 533 -20.61 -25.32 -21.18
C ASP A 533 -21.35 -26.32 -22.08
N PHE A 534 -20.86 -26.50 -23.31
CA PHE A 534 -21.59 -27.26 -24.33
C PHE A 534 -21.13 -28.72 -24.38
N GLY A 535 -22.04 -29.62 -24.02
CA GLY A 535 -21.91 -31.06 -24.25
C GLY A 535 -22.81 -31.54 -25.40
N SER A 536 -22.70 -32.82 -25.73
CA SER A 536 -23.48 -33.44 -26.83
C SER A 536 -24.32 -34.63 -26.38
N ASP A 537 -25.45 -34.83 -27.04
CA ASP A 537 -26.29 -36.03 -26.98
C ASP A 537 -25.75 -37.19 -27.84
N ALA A 538 -24.85 -36.91 -28.77
CA ALA A 538 -24.20 -37.88 -29.67
C ALA A 538 -22.66 -37.82 -29.53
N PRO A 539 -22.09 -38.02 -28.32
CA PRO A 539 -20.69 -37.69 -28.02
C PRO A 539 -19.63 -38.50 -28.80
N SER A 540 -20.01 -39.61 -29.43
CA SER A 540 -19.10 -40.45 -30.24
C SER A 540 -19.17 -40.17 -31.74
N ALA A 541 -20.09 -39.32 -32.19
CA ALA A 541 -20.22 -38.96 -33.60
C ALA A 541 -19.24 -37.83 -33.96
N LEU A 542 -18.79 -37.79 -35.22
CA LEU A 542 -17.97 -36.67 -35.72
C LEU A 542 -18.78 -35.39 -35.90
N SER A 543 -20.10 -35.47 -35.88
CA SER A 543 -21.00 -34.33 -35.91
C SER A 543 -22.26 -34.60 -35.10
N GLY A 544 -22.83 -33.58 -34.47
CA GLY A 544 -24.04 -33.72 -33.68
C GLY A 544 -24.55 -32.41 -33.10
N ASN A 545 -25.51 -32.51 -32.18
CA ASN A 545 -26.05 -31.35 -31.49
C ASN A 545 -25.21 -31.02 -30.24
N LEU A 546 -25.27 -29.75 -29.85
CA LEU A 546 -24.72 -29.19 -28.62
C LEU A 546 -25.86 -28.67 -27.74
N THR A 547 -25.71 -28.84 -26.44
CA THR A 547 -26.61 -28.29 -25.41
C THR A 547 -25.78 -27.59 -24.34
N ASN A 548 -26.08 -26.33 -24.07
CA ASN A 548 -25.41 -25.58 -23.01
C ASN A 548 -25.83 -26.13 -21.62
N LYS A 549 -24.86 -26.30 -20.71
CA LYS A 549 -25.04 -26.89 -19.37
C LYS A 549 -25.73 -28.26 -19.40
N GLY A 550 -25.53 -29.00 -20.49
CA GLY A 550 -26.14 -30.29 -20.73
C GLY A 550 -25.33 -31.15 -21.69
N GLY A 551 -25.80 -32.37 -21.93
CA GLY A 551 -25.08 -33.35 -22.77
C GLY A 551 -23.86 -33.97 -22.09
N SER A 552 -23.20 -34.87 -22.80
CA SER A 552 -21.96 -35.55 -22.38
C SER A 552 -20.74 -34.89 -23.01
N ASN A 553 -19.56 -35.06 -22.40
CA ASN A 553 -18.29 -34.73 -23.04
C ASN A 553 -18.16 -35.50 -24.37
N ILE A 554 -17.57 -34.86 -25.37
CA ILE A 554 -17.40 -35.43 -26.71
C ILE A 554 -16.15 -36.30 -26.71
N ARG A 555 -16.29 -37.56 -27.13
CA ARG A 555 -15.18 -38.51 -27.35
C ARG A 555 -15.41 -39.23 -28.67
N ASN A 556 -15.14 -38.53 -29.75
CA ASN A 556 -15.42 -38.96 -31.12
C ASN A 556 -14.17 -39.21 -31.98
N ILE A 557 -12.98 -38.91 -31.45
CA ILE A 557 -11.69 -39.11 -32.13
C ILE A 557 -11.02 -40.39 -31.61
N ASN A 558 -10.71 -41.33 -32.50
CA ASN A 558 -10.07 -42.61 -32.15
C ASN A 558 -8.58 -42.70 -32.55
N THR A 559 -8.09 -41.72 -33.31
CA THR A 559 -6.70 -41.69 -33.80
C THR A 559 -6.14 -40.29 -33.63
N ASN A 560 -4.89 -40.19 -33.19
CA ASN A 560 -4.19 -38.91 -33.15
C ASN A 560 -4.15 -38.28 -34.56
N GLY A 561 -4.30 -36.96 -34.63
CA GLY A 561 -4.23 -36.22 -35.89
C GLY A 561 -4.65 -34.77 -35.74
N ASN A 562 -4.53 -34.01 -36.83
CA ASN A 562 -5.08 -32.67 -36.90
C ASN A 562 -6.53 -32.74 -37.35
N TYR A 563 -7.38 -31.94 -36.71
CA TYR A 563 -8.80 -31.86 -37.00
C TYR A 563 -9.20 -30.40 -37.11
N GLN A 564 -9.96 -30.08 -38.15
CA GLN A 564 -10.75 -28.87 -38.19
C GLN A 564 -12.03 -29.13 -37.41
N VAL A 565 -12.29 -28.30 -36.41
CA VAL A 565 -13.45 -28.40 -35.53
C VAL A 565 -14.31 -27.17 -35.77
N ASN A 566 -15.57 -27.38 -36.12
CA ASN A 566 -16.54 -26.34 -36.40
C ASN A 566 -17.70 -26.46 -35.42
N ILE A 567 -18.21 -25.33 -34.94
CA ILE A 567 -19.48 -25.25 -34.23
C ILE A 567 -20.34 -24.11 -34.76
N GLU A 568 -21.66 -24.25 -34.62
CA GLU A 568 -22.64 -23.19 -34.87
C GLU A 568 -23.57 -23.13 -33.66
N ILE A 569 -23.63 -21.98 -33.01
CA ILE A 569 -24.38 -21.77 -31.76
C ILE A 569 -25.67 -20.99 -32.06
N THR A 570 -26.76 -21.30 -31.37
CA THR A 570 -28.00 -20.53 -31.49
C THR A 570 -27.86 -19.13 -30.87
N PRO A 571 -28.59 -18.10 -31.35
CA PRO A 571 -28.45 -16.72 -30.84
C PRO A 571 -28.70 -16.54 -29.33
N ASP A 572 -29.45 -17.44 -28.70
CA ASP A 572 -29.71 -17.46 -27.26
C ASP A 572 -28.62 -18.20 -26.45
N PHE A 573 -27.60 -18.76 -27.13
CA PHE A 573 -26.50 -19.55 -26.56
C PHE A 573 -26.97 -20.78 -25.76
N THR A 574 -28.17 -21.31 -26.03
CA THR A 574 -28.70 -22.49 -25.32
C THR A 574 -28.35 -23.81 -26.01
N SER A 575 -28.11 -23.80 -27.32
CA SER A 575 -27.85 -25.00 -28.12
C SER A 575 -26.97 -24.71 -29.33
N GLY A 576 -26.62 -25.74 -30.09
CA GLY A 576 -25.85 -25.59 -31.31
C GLY A 576 -25.61 -26.91 -32.02
N THR A 577 -24.66 -26.90 -32.95
CA THR A 577 -24.15 -28.10 -33.63
C THR A 577 -22.64 -28.08 -33.66
N TYR A 578 -22.03 -29.25 -33.85
CA TYR A 578 -20.59 -29.39 -34.02
C TYR A 578 -20.25 -30.35 -35.16
N GLU A 579 -19.03 -30.21 -35.69
CA GLU A 579 -18.44 -31.09 -36.69
C GLU A 579 -16.91 -31.17 -36.52
N TYR A 580 -16.35 -32.38 -36.65
CA TYR A 580 -14.92 -32.68 -36.64
C TYR A 580 -14.51 -33.27 -37.98
N ILE A 581 -13.59 -32.59 -38.67
CA ILE A 581 -13.08 -32.98 -39.99
C ILE A 581 -11.58 -33.26 -39.89
N LYS A 582 -11.16 -34.51 -40.10
CA LYS A 582 -9.75 -34.89 -40.13
C LYS A 582 -9.03 -34.20 -41.30
N GLN A 583 -7.88 -33.57 -41.03
CA GLN A 583 -7.05 -32.86 -42.02
C GLN A 583 -5.96 -33.74 -42.63
#